data_AF-A0A349H664-F1
#
_entry.id   AF-A0A349H664-F1
#
_cell.length_a   1.000
_cell.length_b   1.000
_cell.length_c   1.000
_cell.angle_alpha   90.00
_cell.angle_beta   90.00
_cell.angle_gamma   90.00
#
_symmetry.space_group_name_H-M   'P 1'
#
loop_
_entity.id
_entity.type
_entity.pdbx_description
1 polymer ?
#
loop_
_entity_poly.entity_id
_entity_poly.type
_entity_poly.pdbx_seq_one_letter_code
_entity_poly.pdbx_strand_id
1 'polypeptide(L)' 'MKVISTDPDGSALIEFENVHCNTNVIGETAPVRAVVSISRIPDLIRIGQQGRRAVQKLNSLFAVIPRV' A
#
# COMPACT_ATOMS: atom_id res chain seq x y z
N MET A 1 -1.59 -1.64 -4.53
CA MET A 1 -2.97 -1.58 -4.00
C MET A 1 -3.87 -2.11 -5.08
N LYS A 2 -4.81 -2.99 -4.72
CA LYS A 2 -5.72 -3.65 -5.65
C LYS A 2 -7.16 -3.41 -5.21
N VAL A 3 -8.04 -3.03 -6.13
CA VAL A 3 -9.49 -3.01 -5.88
C VAL A 3 -10.01 -4.44 -6.04
N ILE A 4 -10.70 -4.95 -5.02
CA ILE A 4 -11.24 -6.32 -4.99
C ILE A 4 -12.70 -6.33 -5.45
N SER A 5 -13.49 -5.40 -4.93
CA SER A 5 -14.90 -5.22 -5.30
C SER A 5 -15.32 -3.75 -5.13
N THR A 6 -16.42 -3.39 -5.79
CA THR A 6 -17.10 -2.11 -5.66
C THR A 6 -18.55 -2.36 -5.29
N ASP A 7 -19.05 -1.62 -4.32
CA ASP A 7 -20.40 -1.74 -3.81
C ASP A 7 -21.31 -0.64 -4.41
N PRO A 8 -22.63 -0.91 -4.57
CA PRO A 8 -23.58 0.08 -5.13
C PRO A 8 -23.71 1.37 -4.31
N ASP A 9 -23.28 1.36 -3.05
CA ASP A 9 -23.27 2.50 -2.14
C ASP A 9 -22.12 3.50 -2.40
N GLY A 10 -21.29 3.23 -3.40
CA GLY A 10 -20.13 4.07 -3.73
C GLY A 10 -18.90 3.77 -2.89
N SER A 11 -18.86 2.63 -2.21
CA SER A 11 -17.68 2.10 -1.52
C SER A 11 -16.97 1.02 -2.34
N ALA A 12 -15.72 0.74 -1.98
CA ALA A 12 -14.91 -0.29 -2.59
C ALA A 12 -14.06 -1.00 -1.54
N LEU A 13 -13.99 -2.31 -1.64
CA LEU A 13 -13.05 -3.12 -0.90
C LEU A 13 -11.70 -3.08 -1.61
N ILE A 14 -10.68 -2.57 -0.92
CA ILE A 14 -9.31 -2.48 -1.41
C ILE A 14 -8.39 -3.40 -0.60
N GLU A 15 -7.40 -3.97 -1.26
CA GLU A 15 -6.32 -4.76 -0.66
C GLU A 15 -4.97 -4.04 -0.84
N PHE A 16 -4.19 -3.96 0.22
CA PHE A 16 -2.89 -3.30 0.23
C PHE A 16 -1.76 -4.34 0.04
N GLU A 17 -1.10 -4.30 -1.11
CA GLU A 17 -0.06 -5.29 -1.51
C GLU A 17 1.13 -5.42 -0.55
N ASN A 18 1.47 -4.37 0.19
CA ASN A 18 2.66 -4.33 1.06
C ASN A 18 2.31 -4.02 2.52
N VAL A 19 1.03 -4.08 2.88
CA VAL A 19 0.60 -3.87 4.27
C VAL A 19 -0.03 -5.17 4.72
N HIS A 20 0.62 -5.78 5.71
CA HIS A 20 0.19 -7.03 6.30
C HIS A 20 -0.20 -6.78 7.75
N CYS A 21 -1.25 -7.45 8.21
CA CYS A 21 -1.54 -7.54 9.63
C CYS A 21 -0.98 -8.85 10.16
N ASN A 22 -0.37 -8.78 11.34
CA ASN A 22 -0.05 -9.97 12.12
C ASN A 22 -1.37 -10.60 12.53
N THR A 23 -1.56 -11.88 12.20
CA THR A 23 -2.68 -12.64 12.72
C THR A 23 -2.33 -13.20 14.09
N ASN A 24 -3.31 -13.80 14.78
CA ASN A 24 -3.06 -14.49 16.04
C ASN A 24 -2.33 -15.84 15.84
N VAL A 25 -1.98 -16.19 14.60
CA VAL A 25 -1.28 -17.42 14.24
C VAL A 25 0.17 -17.08 13.94
N ILE A 26 1.10 -17.79 14.59
CA ILE A 26 2.54 -17.57 14.43
C ILE A 26 2.94 -17.89 12.98
N GLY A 27 3.57 -16.93 12.32
CA GLY A 27 4.08 -17.08 10.95
C GLY A 27 3.04 -16.79 9.86
N GLU A 28 1.81 -16.44 10.22
CA GLU A 28 0.79 -16.03 9.25
C GLU A 28 0.66 -14.51 9.19
N THR A 29 0.70 -13.99 7.97
CA THR A 29 0.37 -12.61 7.67
C THR A 29 -0.79 -12.58 6.69
N ALA A 30 -1.86 -11.86 7.01
CA ALA A 30 -2.95 -11.62 6.08
C ALA A 30 -2.75 -10.27 5.38
N PRO A 31 -3.14 -10.14 4.09
CA PRO A 31 -3.14 -8.84 3.44
C PRO A 31 -4.17 -7.92 4.11
N VAL A 32 -3.80 -6.67 4.35
CA VAL A 32 -4.74 -5.69 4.90
C VAL A 32 -5.76 -5.34 3.83
N ARG A 33 -7.04 -5.44 4.21
CA ARG A 33 -8.18 -5.03 3.40
C ARG A 33 -8.96 -3.95 4.12
N ALA A 34 -9.45 -2.97 3.36
CA ALA A 34 -10.25 -1.88 3.89
C ALA A 34 -11.38 -1.52 2.93
N VAL A 35 -12.52 -1.11 3.49
CA VAL A 35 -13.60 -0.48 2.72
C VAL A 35 -13.35 1.02 2.68
N VAL A 36 -13.31 1.60 1.49
CA VAL A 36 -13.10 3.03 1.28
C VAL A 36 -14.15 3.59 0.32
N SER A 37 -14.48 4.87 0.42
CA SER A 37 -15.27 5.52 -0.62
C SER A 37 -14.50 5.53 -1.94
N ILE A 38 -15.15 5.17 -3.05
CA ILE A 38 -14.59 5.18 -4.40
C ILE A 38 -13.99 6.56 -4.74
N SER A 39 -14.64 7.64 -4.28
CA SER A 39 -14.17 9.02 -4.46
C SER A 39 -12.77 9.27 -3.88
N ARG A 40 -12.32 8.51 -2.89
CA ARG A 40 -11.01 8.63 -2.25
C ARG A 40 -9.92 7.80 -2.92
N ILE A 41 -10.27 6.87 -3.81
CA ILE A 41 -9.30 6.01 -4.49
C ILE A 41 -8.23 6.81 -5.27
N PRO A 42 -8.57 7.88 -6.02
CA PRO A 42 -7.55 8.67 -6.71
C PRO A 42 -6.51 9.29 -5.76
N ASP A 43 -6.94 9.76 -4.59
CA ASP A 43 -6.04 10.32 -3.59
C ASP A 43 -5.15 9.23 -2.97
N LEU A 44 -5.70 8.05 -2.68
CA LEU A 44 -4.94 6.90 -2.19
C LEU A 44 -3.88 6.43 -3.22
N ILE A 45 -4.21 6.43 -4.51
CA ILE A 45 -3.25 6.15 -5.59
C ILE A 45 -2.13 7.21 -5.57
N ARG A 46 -2.47 8.49 -5.43
CA ARG A 46 -1.50 9.59 -5.40
C ARG A 46 -0.54 9.46 -4.21
N ILE A 47 -1.07 9.17 -3.02
CA ILE A 47 -0.27 8.92 -1.81
C ILE A 47 0.68 7.73 -2.03
N GLY A 48 0.17 6.62 -2.58
CA GLY A 48 0.99 5.45 -2.88
C GLY A 48 2.13 5.74 -3.88
N GLN A 49 1.85 6.52 -4.93
CA GLN A 49 2.87 6.96 -5.90
C GLN A 49 3.92 7.88 -5.27
N GLN A 50 3.50 8.82 -4.43
CA GLN A 50 4.41 9.71 -3.69
C GLN A 50 5.31 8.91 -2.74
N GLY A 51 4.75 7.94 -2.00
CA GLY A 51 5.51 7.03 -1.15
C GLY A 51 6.57 6.24 -1.93
N ARG A 52 6.20 5.65 -3.09
CA ARG A 52 7.17 4.94 -3.95
C ARG A 52 8.31 5.83 -4.41
N ARG A 53 8.00 7.07 -4.83
CA ARG A 53 9.03 8.05 -5.23
C ARG A 53 9.94 8.43 -4.07
N ALA A 54 9.39 8.61 -2.87
CA ALA A 54 10.17 8.92 -1.67
C ALA A 54 11.13 7.77 -1.30
N VAL A 55 10.66 6.52 -1.34
CA VAL A 55 11.49 5.33 -1.11
C VAL A 55 12.59 5.19 -2.15
N GLN A 56 12.28 5.41 -3.44
CA GLN A 56 13.29 5.41 -4.50
C GLN A 56 14.37 6.47 -4.27
N LYS A 57 13.96 7.69 -3.88
CA LYS A 57 14.90 8.78 -3.55
C LYS A 57 15.78 8.43 -2.35
N LEU A 58 15.19 7.88 -1.28
CA LEU A 58 15.95 7.38 -0.12
C LEU A 58 16.96 6.30 -0.53
N ASN A 59 16.53 5.29 -1.29
CA ASN A 59 17.41 4.24 -1.76
C ASN A 59 18.57 4.79 -2.60
N SER A 60 18.34 5.81 -3.43
CA SER A 60 19.42 6.46 -4.20
C SER A 60 20.42 7.21 -3.31
N LEU A 61 19.98 7.80 -2.20
CA LEU A 61 20.86 8.48 -1.24
C LEU A 61 21.73 7.47 -0.47
N PHE A 62 21.16 6.34 -0.08
CA PHE A 62 21.88 5.28 0.65
C PHE A 62 22.68 4.34 -0.27
N ALA A 63 22.41 4.33 -1.57
CA ALA A 63 23.21 3.59 -2.55
C ALA A 63 24.61 4.21 -2.78
N VAL A 64 24.87 5.41 -2.27
CA VAL A 64 26.20 6.04 -2.26
C VAL A 64 26.97 5.62 -1.00
N ILE A 65 27.30 4.34 -0.90
CA ILE A 65 28.42 3.88 -0.07
C ILE A 65 29.43 3.28 -1.04
N PRO A 66 30.49 4.01 -1.43
CA PRO A 66 31.62 3.39 -2.09
C PRO A 66 32.18 2.37 -1.10
N ARG A 67 32.08 1.08 -1.42
CA ARG A 67 32.89 0.07 -0.76
C ARG A 67 34.33 0.39 -1.12
N VAL A 68 35.09 0.83 -0.13
CA VAL A 68 36.56 0.92 -0.18
C VAL A 68 37.12 -0.49 -0.24
#